data_AF-A0A0F9ENU1-F1
#
_entry.id   AF-A0A0F9ENU1-F1
#
_cell.length_a   1.000
_cell.length_b   1.000
_cell.length_c   1.000
_cell.angle_alpha   90.00
_cell.angle_beta   90.00
_cell.angle_gamma   90.00
#
_symmetry.space_group_name_H-M   'P 1'
#
loop_
_entity.id
_entity.type
_entity.pdbx_description
1 polymer ?
#
loop_
_entity_poly.entity_id
_entity_poly.type
_entity_poly.pdbx_seq_one_letter_code
_entity_poly.pdbx_strand_id
1 'polypeptide(L)'
;VQGIIGDTNGVEIPNTLILPPAQWALISTLPRSTQSDTTVMQFLMASFPMITAVEWWHRLTGAGAGGVDRAVLYKRSPDILTQEIPSEFEQLPVFQKGQNFEIETLMTTAGTAWYYPLAGRYLDGL
;
A
#
# COMPACT_ATOMS: atom_id res chain seq x y z
N VAL A 1 1.80 0.13 -15.33
CA VAL A 1 0.67 -0.60 -15.97
C VAL A 1 1.13 -1.58 -17.04
N GLN A 2 1.80 -1.13 -18.12
CA GLN A 2 2.24 -2.04 -19.21
C GLN A 2 3.14 -3.20 -18.76
N GLY A 3 3.94 -2.99 -17.72
CA GLY A 3 4.79 -4.02 -17.15
C GLY A 3 4.03 -5.21 -16.54
N ILE A 4 3.10 -4.97 -15.61
CA ILE A 4 2.36 -6.08 -14.95
C ILE A 4 1.48 -6.83 -15.97
N ILE A 5 0.78 -6.11 -16.84
CA ILE A 5 -0.07 -6.72 -17.87
C ILE A 5 0.76 -7.51 -18.88
N GLY A 6 1.94 -7.00 -19.28
CA GLY A 6 2.86 -7.72 -20.15
C GLY A 6 3.46 -8.96 -19.50
N ASP A 7 3.91 -8.85 -18.25
CA ASP A 7 4.59 -9.93 -17.51
C ASP A 7 3.61 -11.04 -17.07
N THR A 8 2.33 -10.71 -16.87
CA THR A 8 1.27 -11.67 -16.51
C THR A 8 0.40 -12.08 -17.71
N ASN A 9 0.78 -11.71 -18.94
CA ASN A 9 0.00 -11.96 -20.17
C ASN A 9 -1.47 -11.51 -20.07
N GLY A 10 -1.75 -10.44 -19.32
CA GLY A 10 -3.09 -9.90 -19.09
C GLY A 10 -3.98 -10.71 -18.16
N VAL A 11 -3.45 -11.73 -17.47
CA VAL A 11 -4.21 -12.53 -16.49
C VAL A 11 -4.49 -11.72 -15.23
N GLU A 12 -3.54 -10.91 -14.78
CA GLU A 12 -3.67 -10.13 -13.55
C GLU A 12 -3.74 -8.63 -13.83
N ILE A 13 -4.88 -8.05 -13.47
CA ILE A 13 -5.12 -6.61 -13.59
C ILE A 13 -4.90 -5.98 -12.21
N PRO A 14 -3.92 -5.08 -12.04
CA PRO A 14 -3.67 -4.44 -10.75
C PRO A 14 -4.79 -3.47 -10.40
N ASN A 15 -5.23 -3.49 -9.15
CA ASN A 15 -6.33 -2.67 -8.65
C ASN A 15 -5.92 -1.65 -7.57
N THR A 16 -4.80 -1.90 -6.88
CA THR A 16 -4.35 -1.09 -5.74
C THR A 16 -2.96 -0.52 -6.01
N LEU A 17 -2.85 0.81 -5.89
CA LEU A 17 -1.60 1.55 -5.94
C LEU A 17 -1.30 2.11 -4.55
N ILE A 18 -0.11 1.83 -4.01
CA ILE A 18 0.38 2.41 -2.77
C ILE A 18 1.53 3.36 -3.07
N LEU A 19 1.42 4.58 -2.53
CA LEU A 19 2.40 5.66 -2.69
C LEU A 19 2.99 6.07 -1.34
N PRO A 20 4.19 6.67 -1.32
CA PRO A 20 4.66 7.37 -0.14
C PRO A 20 3.82 8.62 0.14
N PRO A 21 3.71 9.05 1.40
CA PRO A 21 2.77 10.09 1.82
C PRO A 21 3.01 11.45 1.15
N ALA A 22 4.27 11.81 0.87
CA ALA A 22 4.60 13.07 0.20
C ALA A 22 4.09 13.10 -1.25
N GLN A 23 4.35 12.03 -2.02
CA GLN A 23 3.90 11.88 -3.40
C GLN A 23 2.38 11.76 -3.48
N TRP A 24 1.77 11.05 -2.55
CA TRP A 24 0.31 10.97 -2.46
C TRP A 24 -0.31 12.36 -2.22
N ALA A 25 0.24 13.14 -1.29
CA ALA A 25 -0.20 14.50 -1.03
C ALA A 25 -0.01 15.42 -2.26
N LEU A 26 1.10 15.30 -2.97
CA LEU A 26 1.35 16.03 -4.22
C LEU A 26 0.32 15.68 -5.30
N ILE A 27 0.07 14.40 -5.56
CA ILE A 27 -0.88 13.96 -6.60
C ILE A 27 -2.33 14.33 -6.24
N SER A 28 -2.64 14.39 -4.94
CA SER A 28 -3.96 14.79 -4.44
C SER A 28 -4.19 16.30 -4.54
N THR A 29 -3.17 17.12 -4.34
CA THR A 29 -3.30 18.59 -4.29
C THR A 29 -2.98 19.29 -5.60
N LEU A 30 -2.19 18.65 -6.48
CA LEU A 30 -1.73 19.29 -7.71
C LEU A 30 -2.85 19.28 -8.77
N PRO A 31 -3.28 20.45 -9.28
CA PRO A 31 -4.23 20.51 -10.38
C PRO A 31 -3.57 19.96 -11.64
N ARG A 32 -4.32 19.18 -12.43
CA ARG A 32 -3.82 18.56 -13.66
C ARG A 32 -3.28 19.58 -14.67
N SER A 33 -3.84 20.80 -14.67
CA SER A 33 -3.44 21.92 -15.53
C SER A 33 -4.02 23.23 -15.01
N THR A 34 -3.43 24.37 -15.39
CA THR A 34 -3.93 25.73 -15.11
C THR A 34 -5.35 25.99 -15.62
N GLN A 35 -5.90 25.12 -16.48
CA GLN A 35 -7.24 25.22 -17.06
C GLN A 35 -8.17 24.03 -16.73
N SER A 36 -7.81 23.18 -15.76
CA SER A 36 -8.63 22.01 -15.40
C SER A 36 -8.76 21.88 -13.89
N ASP A 37 -10.00 21.84 -13.40
CA ASP A 37 -10.33 21.70 -11.96
C ASP A 37 -10.18 20.28 -11.41
N THR A 38 -9.62 19.35 -12.20
CA THR A 38 -9.39 17.97 -11.77
C THR A 38 -7.99 17.79 -11.22
N THR A 39 -7.86 17.10 -10.09
CA THR A 39 -6.55 16.76 -9.52
C THR A 39 -5.91 15.64 -10.33
N VAL A 40 -4.58 15.54 -10.28
CA VAL A 40 -3.86 14.44 -10.96
C VAL A 40 -4.36 13.07 -10.50
N MET A 41 -4.74 12.95 -9.22
CA MET A 41 -5.37 11.74 -8.67
C MET A 41 -6.67 11.37 -9.39
N GLN A 42 -7.59 12.33 -9.54
CA GLN A 42 -8.88 12.09 -10.20
C GLN A 42 -8.70 11.72 -11.68
N PHE A 43 -7.74 12.37 -12.34
CA PHE A 43 -7.40 12.04 -13.73
C PHE A 43 -6.81 10.63 -13.86
N LEU A 44 -5.97 10.20 -12.93
CA LEU A 44 -5.37 8.86 -12.93
C LEU A 44 -6.44 7.78 -12.74
N MET A 45 -7.41 8.00 -11.85
CA MET A 45 -8.53 7.08 -11.64
C MET A 45 -9.50 7.06 -12.83
N ALA A 46 -9.75 8.21 -13.46
CA ALA A 46 -10.59 8.30 -14.65
C ALA A 46 -9.94 7.66 -15.90
N SER A 47 -8.61 7.79 -16.03
CA SER A 47 -7.87 7.23 -17.18
C SER A 47 -7.66 5.72 -17.05
N PHE A 48 -7.57 5.21 -15.83
CA PHE A 48 -7.35 3.79 -15.55
C PHE A 48 -8.43 3.27 -14.61
N PRO A 49 -9.63 2.89 -15.12
CA PRO A 49 -10.74 2.43 -14.28
C PRO A 49 -10.45 1.12 -13.54
N MET A 50 -9.38 0.42 -13.92
CA MET A 50 -8.88 -0.75 -13.22
C MET A 50 -8.28 -0.44 -11.84
N ILE A 51 -7.77 0.78 -11.62
CA ILE A 51 -7.22 1.18 -10.31
C ILE A 51 -8.37 1.69 -9.45
N THR A 52 -8.81 0.86 -8.50
CA THR A 52 -9.94 1.18 -7.61
C THR A 52 -9.50 1.83 -6.31
N ALA A 53 -8.24 1.62 -5.89
CA ALA A 53 -7.71 2.14 -4.64
C ALA A 53 -6.32 2.75 -4.80
N VAL A 54 -6.15 3.97 -4.29
CA VAL A 54 -4.85 4.65 -4.17
C VAL A 54 -4.61 4.99 -2.70
N GLU A 55 -3.73 4.22 -2.05
CA GLU A 55 -3.43 4.32 -0.63
C GLU A 55 -2.04 4.92 -0.41
N TRP A 56 -1.78 5.39 0.82
CA TRP A 56 -0.50 5.98 1.21
C TRP A 56 0.14 5.15 2.32
N TRP A 57 1.46 4.98 2.26
CA TRP A 57 2.20 4.25 3.29
C TRP A 57 3.57 4.87 3.55
N HIS A 58 3.81 5.28 4.81
CA HIS A 58 5.04 5.95 5.22
C HIS A 58 6.30 5.11 5.07
N ARG A 59 6.20 3.77 5.13
CA ARG A 59 7.37 2.87 5.02
C ARG A 59 7.91 2.76 3.60
N LEU A 60 7.26 3.39 2.63
CA LEU A 60 7.71 3.43 1.24
C LEU A 60 8.67 4.60 0.95
N THR A 61 8.81 5.55 1.89
CA THR A 61 9.79 6.62 1.78
C THR A 61 11.20 6.05 1.93
N GLY A 62 12.04 6.24 0.91
CA GLY A 62 13.42 5.73 0.88
C GLY A 62 13.58 4.19 0.79
N ALA A 63 12.49 3.45 0.56
CA ALA A 63 12.51 1.98 0.49
C ALA A 63 12.94 1.42 -0.88
N GLY A 64 13.14 2.30 -1.87
CA GLY A 64 13.58 1.96 -3.23
C GLY A 64 15.06 1.63 -3.32
N ALA A 65 15.46 1.02 -4.44
CA ALA A 65 16.87 0.77 -4.72
C ALA A 65 17.67 2.09 -4.72
N GLY A 66 18.68 2.19 -3.85
CA GLY A 66 19.47 3.43 -3.70
C GLY A 66 18.88 4.49 -2.76
N GLY A 67 17.90 4.13 -1.93
CA GLY A 67 17.31 5.05 -0.94
C GLY A 67 16.31 6.04 -1.52
N VAL A 68 15.79 5.75 -2.71
CA VAL A 68 14.75 6.52 -3.39
C VAL A 68 13.36 6.12 -2.90
N ASP A 69 12.37 6.97 -3.13
CA ASP A 69 10.98 6.66 -2.82
C ASP A 69 10.42 5.57 -3.76
N ARG A 70 9.58 4.69 -3.20
CA ARG A 70 9.05 3.51 -3.88
C ARG A 70 7.52 3.54 -3.94
N ALA A 71 6.96 3.15 -5.08
CA ALA A 71 5.55 2.79 -5.21
C ALA A 71 5.37 1.27 -5.30
N VAL A 72 4.20 0.81 -4.86
CA VAL A 72 3.79 -0.58 -5.02
C VAL A 72 2.47 -0.62 -5.77
N LEU A 73 2.45 -1.34 -6.89
CA LEU A 73 1.24 -1.60 -7.66
C LEU A 73 0.96 -3.09 -7.61
N TYR A 74 -0.23 -3.49 -7.16
CA TYR A 74 -0.58 -4.89 -7.06
C TYR A 74 -2.08 -5.14 -7.21
N LYS A 75 -2.45 -6.41 -7.36
CA LYS A 75 -3.85 -6.84 -7.23
C LYS A 75 -4.12 -7.32 -5.82
N ARG A 76 -4.99 -6.60 -5.11
CA ARG A 76 -5.52 -6.96 -3.80
C ARG A 76 -6.57 -8.04 -3.97
N SER A 77 -6.15 -9.30 -3.83
CA SER A 77 -6.99 -10.49 -3.79
C SER A 77 -6.41 -11.48 -2.77
N PRO A 78 -7.24 -12.18 -1.96
CA PRO A 78 -6.75 -13.21 -1.04
C PRO A 78 -6.02 -14.35 -1.76
N ASP A 79 -6.31 -14.60 -3.03
CA ASP A 79 -5.60 -15.61 -3.81
C ASP A 79 -4.14 -15.22 -4.12
N ILE A 80 -3.81 -13.94 -4.03
CA ILE A 80 -2.52 -13.36 -4.43
C ILE A 80 -1.69 -12.98 -3.21
N LEU A 81 -2.34 -12.36 -2.22
CA LEU A 81 -1.73 -11.81 -1.04
C LEU A 81 -2.58 -12.15 0.18
N THR A 82 -2.02 -12.89 1.13
CA THR A 82 -2.61 -13.02 2.46
C THR A 82 -1.68 -12.48 3.53
N GLN A 83 -2.29 -11.86 4.53
CA GLN A 83 -1.62 -11.53 5.78
C GLN A 83 -2.21 -12.42 6.85
N GLU A 84 -1.38 -13.27 7.42
CA GLU A 84 -1.80 -14.23 8.43
C GLU A 84 -1.62 -13.60 9.81
N ILE A 85 -2.71 -13.49 10.57
CA ILE A 85 -2.74 -12.98 11.93
C ILE A 85 -3.28 -14.09 12.84
N PRO A 86 -2.41 -14.95 13.39
CA PRO A 86 -2.84 -16.06 14.25
C PRO A 86 -3.51 -15.62 15.56
N SER A 87 -3.06 -14.51 16.14
CA SER A 87 -3.64 -13.93 17.35
C SER A 87 -3.82 -12.44 17.15
N GLU A 88 -5.07 -12.01 17.21
CA GLU A 88 -5.41 -10.60 17.21
C GLU A 88 -4.86 -9.89 18.45
N PHE A 89 -4.88 -8.57 18.39
CA PHE A 89 -4.44 -7.72 19.49
C PHE A 89 -5.38 -7.87 20.68
N GLU A 90 -4.86 -8.40 21.80
CA GLU A 90 -5.60 -8.53 23.05
C GLU A 90 -4.88 -7.76 24.17
N GLN A 91 -5.66 -6.99 24.93
CA GLN A 91 -5.20 -6.32 26.14
C GLN A 91 -5.49 -7.22 27.34
N LEU A 92 -4.44 -7.58 28.06
CA LEU A 92 -4.55 -8.38 29.26
C LEU A 92 -5.08 -7.55 30.44
N PRO A 93 -5.54 -8.20 31.53
CA PRO A 93 -5.99 -7.51 32.72
C PRO A 93 -4.95 -6.53 33.27
N VAL A 94 -5.41 -5.43 33.86
CA VAL A 94 -4.53 -4.42 34.44
C VAL A 94 -3.81 -4.97 35.68
N PHE A 95 -2.49 -4.80 35.73
CA PHE A 95 -1.69 -5.08 36.91
C PHE A 95 -1.18 -3.76 37.52
N GLN A 96 -1.38 -3.58 38.83
CA GLN A 96 -0.83 -2.43 39.53
C GLN A 96 0.62 -2.73 39.91
N LYS A 97 1.55 -1.97 39.34
CA LYS A 97 2.99 -2.07 39.64
C LYS A 97 3.45 -0.80 40.33
N GLY A 98 3.45 -0.83 41.66
CA GLY A 98 3.71 0.35 42.48
C GLY A 98 2.59 1.39 42.32
N GLN A 99 2.94 2.58 41.84
CA GLN A 99 1.97 3.67 41.59
C GLN A 99 1.46 3.74 40.14
N ASN A 100 1.97 2.89 39.25
CA ASN A 100 1.57 2.87 37.84
C ASN A 100 0.67 1.67 37.52
N PHE A 101 -0.13 1.80 36.48
CA PHE A 101 -0.86 0.71 35.86
C PHE A 101 -0.09 0.22 34.64
N GLU A 102 0.19 -1.08 34.59
CA GLU A 102 0.83 -1.74 33.45
C GLU A 102 -0.22 -2.69 32.83
N ILE A 103 -0.42 -2.55 31.52
CA ILE A 103 -1.32 -3.40 30.73
C ILE A 103 -0.44 -4.13 29.73
N GLU A 104 -0.25 -5.42 29.94
CA GLU A 104 0.43 -6.26 28.97
C GLU A 104 -0.48 -6.50 27.77
N THR A 105 0.14 -6.61 26.60
CA THR A 105 -0.57 -6.71 25.33
C THR A 105 0.06 -7.80 24.49
N LEU A 106 -0.76 -8.68 23.94
CA LEU A 106 -0.33 -9.79 23.10
C LEU A 106 -0.83 -9.60 21.67
N MET A 107 0.05 -9.84 20.71
CA MET A 107 -0.28 -9.92 19.30
C MET A 107 0.74 -10.83 18.63
N THR A 108 0.28 -11.76 17.79
CA THR A 108 1.16 -12.60 16.97
C THR A 108 0.78 -12.43 15.52
N THR A 109 1.76 -12.12 14.67
CA THR A 109 1.57 -12.08 13.20
C THR A 109 2.51 -13.09 12.55
N ALA A 110 2.00 -13.82 11.56
CA ALA A 110 2.77 -14.75 10.74
C ALA A 110 3.32 -14.09 9.45
N GLY A 111 3.14 -12.77 9.31
CA GLY A 111 3.65 -11.99 8.20
C GLY A 111 2.71 -11.96 6.99
N THR A 112 3.27 -11.61 5.83
CA THR A 112 2.54 -11.49 4.57
C THR A 112 3.11 -12.48 3.56
N ALA A 113 2.26 -13.35 3.02
CA ALA A 113 2.62 -14.30 1.99
C ALA A 113 2.15 -13.80 0.62
N TRP A 114 3.05 -13.89 -0.37
CA TRP A 114 2.74 -13.64 -1.78
C TRP A 114 2.73 -14.96 -2.53
N TYR A 115 1.55 -15.40 -2.97
CA TYR A 115 1.41 -16.63 -3.77
C TYR A 115 1.80 -16.39 -5.23
N TYR A 116 1.45 -15.22 -5.76
CA TYR A 116 1.74 -14.82 -7.14
C TYR A 116 2.60 -13.56 -7.17
N PRO A 117 3.94 -13.68 -7.14
CA PRO A 117 4.83 -12.51 -7.08
C PRO A 117 4.75 -11.62 -8.33
N LEU A 118 4.35 -12.17 -9.48
CA LEU A 118 4.19 -11.41 -10.73
C LEU A 118 2.97 -10.48 -10.72
N ALA A 119 2.04 -10.67 -9.78
CA ALA A 119 0.85 -9.83 -9.64
C ALA A 119 1.12 -8.52 -8.88
N GLY A 120 2.35 -8.30 -8.43
CA GLY A 120 2.83 -7.07 -7.82
C GLY A 120 4.06 -6.53 -8.52
N ARG A 121 4.21 -5.21 -8.54
CA ARG A 121 5.41 -4.55 -9.07
C ARG A 121 5.80 -3.36 -8.22
N TYR A 122 7.10 -3.24 -8.01
CA TYR A 122 7.72 -2.06 -7.45
C TYR A 122 8.04 -1.06 -8.54
N LEU A 123 7.77 0.21 -8.27
CA LEU A 123 8.24 1.33 -9.07
C LEU A 123 9.17 2.15 -8.18
N ASP A 124 10.45 2.18 -8.54
CA ASP A 124 11.47 2.91 -7.81
C ASP A 124 11.78 4.24 -8.51
N GLY A 125 12.02 5.30 -7.73
CA GLY A 125 12.42 6.62 -8.25
C GLY A 125 11.24 7.48 -8.67
N LEU A 126 10.32 7.73 -7.73
CA LEU A 126 9.15 8.61 -7.90
C LEU A 126 9.41 10.07 -7.54
#